data_AF-A0A9D7YPC9-F1
#
_entry.id   AF-A0A9D7YPC9-F1
#
_cell.length_a   1.000
_cell.length_b   1.000
_cell.length_c   1.000
_cell.angle_alpha   90.00
_cell.angle_beta   90.00
_cell.angle_gamma   90.00
#
_symmetry.space_group_name_H-M   'P 1'
#
loop_
_entity.id
_entity.type
_entity.pdbx_description
1 polymer ?
#
loop_
_entity_poly.entity_id
_entity_poly.type
_entity_poly.pdbx_seq_one_letter_code
_entity_poly.pdbx_strand_id
1 'polypeptide(L)'
;MMRRAIPMAAALALACAAPAQDGGSAVDMLNELSQMRQQGEGPQLSESVRALLGAGYLSDDERRAARVFHGQWREEDLLEPALRARAALIAGAWDDASLRDPGASPEDRAEGALRRGDHPEALSLLDGAVSVRSRRLRAEALEGLGRFQEADAAVEPVVEALSRNRFESAEDVVEGVLALQVRARIRAQPARDYQRMLDLLSFARDGVDRLYYPAHLAEAALLLDKSNRKEAADA
;
A
#
# COMPACT_ATOMS: atom_id res chain seq x y z
N MET A 1 -52.76 -14.48 -47.93
CA MET A 1 -51.95 -14.75 -46.72
C MET A 1 -51.36 -16.15 -46.81
N MET A 2 -50.12 -16.27 -47.30
CA MET A 2 -49.35 -17.52 -47.29
C MET A 2 -47.89 -17.15 -47.01
N ARG A 3 -47.43 -17.46 -45.79
CA ARG A 3 -46.04 -17.35 -45.37
C ARG A 3 -45.31 -18.61 -45.84
N ARG A 4 -44.28 -18.47 -46.67
CA ARG A 4 -43.28 -19.52 -46.92
C ARG A 4 -41.91 -19.02 -46.45
N ALA A 5 -41.30 -19.84 -45.62
CA ALA A 5 -40.03 -19.63 -44.95
C ALA A 5 -38.85 -19.75 -45.93
N ILE A 6 -37.85 -18.88 -45.75
CA ILE A 6 -36.54 -18.91 -46.41
C ILE A 6 -35.58 -19.64 -45.46
N PRO A 7 -34.85 -20.69 -45.87
CA PRO A 7 -33.84 -21.29 -45.03
C PRO A 7 -32.42 -20.78 -45.32
N MET A 8 -31.64 -20.79 -44.24
CA MET A 8 -30.19 -20.99 -44.14
C MET A 8 -29.23 -19.88 -44.61
N ALA A 9 -28.86 -19.11 -43.59
CA ALA A 9 -27.56 -18.51 -43.35
C ALA A 9 -26.36 -19.34 -43.85
N ALA A 10 -25.48 -18.67 -44.60
CA ALA A 10 -24.08 -19.02 -44.73
C ALA A 10 -23.25 -17.85 -44.15
N ALA A 11 -22.93 -17.93 -42.86
CA ALA A 11 -21.96 -17.03 -42.23
C ALA A 11 -20.61 -17.75 -42.20
N LEU A 12 -19.71 -17.30 -43.07
CA LEU A 12 -18.31 -17.70 -43.12
C LEU A 12 -17.61 -17.06 -41.91
N ALA A 13 -17.45 -17.81 -40.81
CA ALA A 13 -16.63 -17.38 -39.69
C ALA A 13 -15.16 -17.70 -39.99
N LEU A 14 -14.42 -16.72 -40.51
CA LEU A 14 -12.97 -16.77 -40.58
C LEU A 14 -12.43 -16.43 -39.18
N ALA A 15 -12.22 -17.44 -38.35
CA ALA A 15 -11.52 -17.29 -37.08
C ALA A 15 -10.02 -17.20 -37.34
N CYS A 16 -9.48 -15.98 -37.40
CA CYS A 16 -8.05 -15.75 -37.21
C CYS A 16 -7.73 -15.99 -35.72
N ALA A 17 -7.28 -17.19 -35.39
CA ALA A 17 -6.64 -17.47 -34.12
C ALA A 17 -5.27 -16.77 -34.10
N ALA A 18 -5.18 -15.65 -33.40
CA ALA A 18 -3.89 -15.11 -32.97
C ALA A 18 -3.34 -15.99 -31.84
N PRO A 19 -2.03 -16.31 -31.81
CA PRO A 19 -1.46 -17.01 -30.68
C PRO A 19 -1.49 -16.08 -29.46
N ALA A 20 -2.08 -16.58 -28.37
CA ALA A 20 -1.91 -16.00 -27.05
C ALA A 20 -0.42 -15.98 -26.74
N GLN A 21 0.14 -14.79 -26.60
CA GLN A 21 1.49 -14.63 -26.06
C GLN A 21 1.46 -15.06 -24.60
N ASP A 22 2.41 -15.90 -24.21
CA ASP A 22 2.73 -16.35 -22.84
C ASP A 22 2.85 -15.15 -21.90
N GLY A 23 1.74 -14.71 -21.33
CA GLY A 23 1.72 -14.02 -20.07
C GLY A 23 1.43 -15.07 -19.02
N GLY A 24 2.45 -15.48 -18.27
CA GLY A 24 2.27 -16.37 -17.11
C GLY A 24 1.07 -15.91 -16.30
N SER A 25 0.15 -16.83 -16.01
CA SER A 25 -1.10 -16.50 -15.35
C SER A 25 -0.80 -15.82 -14.02
N ALA A 26 -1.65 -14.89 -13.57
CA ALA A 26 -1.58 -14.37 -12.21
C ALA A 26 -1.59 -15.51 -11.17
N VAL A 27 -2.19 -16.65 -11.50
CA VAL A 27 -2.19 -17.87 -10.70
C VAL A 27 -0.80 -18.53 -10.68
N ASP A 28 -0.06 -18.51 -11.79
CA ASP A 28 1.30 -19.04 -11.87
C ASP A 28 2.27 -18.17 -11.06
N MET A 29 2.15 -16.84 -11.17
CA MET A 29 2.93 -15.92 -10.33
C MET A 29 2.61 -16.07 -8.84
N LEU A 30 1.35 -16.25 -8.46
CA LEU A 30 0.97 -16.48 -7.06
C LEU A 30 1.47 -17.82 -6.54
N ASN A 31 1.51 -18.85 -7.40
CA ASN A 31 2.09 -20.15 -7.07
C ASN A 31 3.61 -20.07 -6.93
N GLU A 32 4.31 -19.36 -7.83
CA GLU A 32 5.75 -19.11 -7.73
C GLU A 32 6.10 -18.32 -6.48
N LEU A 33 5.38 -17.23 -6.17
CA LEU A 33 5.59 -16.47 -4.94
C LEU A 33 5.35 -17.32 -3.68
N SER A 34 4.37 -18.23 -3.73
CA SER A 34 4.11 -19.18 -2.64
C SER A 34 5.24 -20.20 -2.50
N GLN A 35 5.79 -20.69 -3.61
CA GLN A 35 6.94 -21.61 -3.61
C GLN A 35 8.22 -20.92 -3.13
N MET A 36 8.48 -19.68 -3.55
CA MET A 36 9.62 -18.88 -3.09
C MET A 36 9.55 -18.62 -1.58
N ARG A 37 8.35 -18.31 -1.05
CA ARG A 37 8.13 -18.19 0.40
C ARG A 37 8.38 -19.51 1.13
N GLN A 38 7.98 -20.65 0.56
CA GLN A 38 8.21 -21.98 1.16
C GLN A 38 9.69 -22.40 1.11
N GLN A 39 10.47 -21.90 0.16
CA GLN A 39 11.89 -22.19 0.01
C GLN A 39 12.80 -21.29 0.86
N GLY A 40 12.26 -20.30 1.57
CA GLY A 40 13.03 -19.39 2.41
C GLY A 40 13.94 -18.42 1.62
N GLU A 41 13.90 -18.45 0.29
CA GLU A 41 14.56 -17.48 -0.58
C GLU A 41 13.69 -16.23 -0.70
N GLY A 42 13.63 -15.46 0.38
CA GLY A 42 13.19 -14.07 0.30
C GLY A 42 14.14 -13.25 -0.58
N PRO A 43 13.68 -12.12 -1.17
CA PRO A 43 14.56 -11.23 -1.92
C PRO A 43 15.77 -10.85 -1.06
N GLN A 44 16.97 -10.95 -1.65
CA GLN A 44 18.20 -10.62 -0.93
C GLN A 44 18.18 -9.14 -0.54
N LEU A 45 18.46 -8.86 0.73
CA LEU A 45 18.56 -7.49 1.22
C LEU A 45 19.67 -6.73 0.51
N SER A 46 19.41 -5.46 0.25
CA SER A 46 20.45 -4.53 -0.21
C SER A 46 21.60 -4.49 0.80
N GLU A 47 22.80 -4.20 0.31
CA GLU A 47 23.98 -4.06 1.16
C GLU A 47 23.79 -2.97 2.23
N SER A 48 23.10 -1.88 1.88
CA SER A 48 22.80 -0.78 2.80
C SER A 48 21.90 -1.20 3.97
N VAL A 49 20.87 -2.03 3.72
CA VAL A 49 20.02 -2.55 4.80
C VAL A 49 20.80 -3.53 5.68
N ARG A 50 21.63 -4.40 5.10
CA ARG A 50 22.50 -5.28 5.88
C ARG A 50 23.48 -4.50 6.75
N ALA A 51 24.08 -3.44 6.21
CA ALA A 51 24.96 -2.55 6.95
C ALA A 51 24.23 -1.84 8.11
N LEU A 52 23.01 -1.35 7.88
CA LEU A 52 22.17 -0.76 8.92
C LEU A 52 21.91 -1.76 10.06
N LEU A 53 21.47 -2.97 9.73
CA LEU A 53 21.13 -3.99 10.73
C LEU A 53 22.35 -4.47 11.53
N GLY A 54 23.55 -4.42 10.92
CA GLY A 54 24.82 -4.71 11.56
C GLY A 54 25.45 -3.53 12.30
N ALA A 55 24.83 -2.35 12.29
CA ALA A 55 25.40 -1.15 12.87
C ALA A 55 25.48 -1.22 14.41
N GLY A 56 26.65 -0.87 14.94
CA GLY A 56 26.92 -0.88 16.39
C GLY A 56 26.29 0.27 17.17
N TYR A 57 25.74 1.29 16.49
CA TYR A 57 25.08 2.43 17.14
C TYR A 57 23.60 2.20 17.43
N LEU A 58 22.98 1.16 16.85
CA LEU A 58 21.59 0.81 17.15
C LEU A 58 21.52 0.06 18.49
N SER A 59 20.56 0.46 19.33
CA SER A 59 20.12 -0.36 20.44
C SER A 59 19.48 -1.67 19.95
N ASP A 60 19.31 -2.63 20.85
CA ASP A 60 18.68 -3.91 20.50
C ASP A 60 17.23 -3.74 20.08
N ASP A 61 16.51 -2.79 20.69
CA ASP A 61 15.12 -2.48 20.37
C ASP A 61 15.00 -1.80 19.01
N GLU A 62 15.86 -0.83 18.70
CA GLU A 62 15.89 -0.19 17.37
C GLU A 62 16.27 -1.18 16.27
N ARG A 63 17.24 -2.07 16.55
CA ARG A 63 17.63 -3.12 15.59
C ARG A 63 16.49 -4.11 15.35
N ARG A 64 15.76 -4.47 16.41
CA ARG A 64 14.56 -5.33 16.33
C ARG A 64 13.46 -4.64 15.50
N ALA A 65 13.17 -3.38 15.78
CA ALA A 65 12.20 -2.61 15.00
C ALA A 65 12.60 -2.48 13.52
N ALA A 66 13.88 -2.25 13.23
CA ALA A 66 14.40 -2.20 11.86
C ALA A 66 14.28 -3.56 11.15
N ARG A 67 14.56 -4.68 11.82
CA ARG A 67 14.32 -6.02 11.25
C ARG A 67 12.85 -6.23 10.91
N VAL A 68 11.95 -5.85 11.82
CA VAL A 68 10.50 -5.94 11.57
C VAL A 68 10.10 -5.08 10.38
N PHE A 69 10.56 -3.83 10.33
CA PHE A 69 10.27 -2.91 9.24
C PHE A 69 10.69 -3.48 7.87
N HIS A 70 11.88 -4.08 7.78
CA HIS A 70 12.44 -4.59 6.53
C HIS A 70 12.05 -6.04 6.18
N GLY A 71 11.11 -6.67 6.90
CA GLY A 71 10.71 -8.04 6.56
C GLY A 71 11.66 -9.15 7.05
N GLN A 72 12.56 -8.84 7.98
CA GLN A 72 13.68 -9.71 8.40
C GLN A 72 13.57 -10.14 9.87
N TRP A 73 12.36 -10.10 10.41
CA TRP A 73 12.11 -10.42 11.80
C TRP A 73 12.27 -11.92 12.10
N ARG A 74 12.66 -12.20 13.33
CA ARG A 74 12.69 -13.53 13.94
C ARG A 74 11.54 -13.69 14.91
N GLU A 75 11.27 -14.90 15.38
CA GLU A 75 10.22 -15.13 16.39
C GLU A 75 10.45 -14.30 17.67
N GLU A 76 11.71 -14.19 18.10
CA GLU A 76 12.14 -13.35 19.23
C GLU A 76 11.85 -11.85 19.05
N ASP A 77 11.72 -11.39 17.81
CA ASP A 77 11.40 -9.99 17.51
C ASP A 77 9.89 -9.68 17.68
N LEU A 78 9.04 -10.72 17.68
CA LEU A 78 7.58 -10.59 17.67
C LEU A 78 6.94 -10.82 19.04
N LEU A 79 7.72 -10.75 20.11
CA LEU A 79 7.23 -10.89 21.48
C LEU A 79 6.32 -9.71 21.87
N GLU A 80 6.63 -8.51 21.41
CA GLU A 80 5.84 -7.31 21.65
C GLU A 80 4.62 -7.24 20.71
N PRO A 81 3.40 -6.97 21.24
CA PRO A 81 2.19 -6.88 20.42
C PRO A 81 2.28 -5.86 19.28
N ALA A 82 2.92 -4.71 19.52
CA ALA A 82 3.09 -3.66 18.52
C ALA A 82 3.94 -4.13 17.32
N LEU A 83 5.03 -4.86 17.58
CA LEU A 83 5.89 -5.39 16.52
C LEU A 83 5.22 -6.54 15.77
N ARG A 84 4.45 -7.38 16.47
CA ARG A 84 3.65 -8.45 15.85
C ARG A 84 2.58 -7.89 14.92
N ALA A 85 1.85 -6.85 15.35
CA ALA A 85 0.86 -6.17 14.52
C ALA A 85 1.49 -5.56 13.26
N ARG A 86 2.65 -4.92 13.40
CA ARG A 86 3.41 -4.37 12.27
C ARG A 86 3.85 -5.45 11.28
N ALA A 87 4.40 -6.55 11.78
CA ALA A 87 4.76 -7.70 10.96
C ALA A 87 3.54 -8.29 10.23
N ALA A 88 2.40 -8.39 10.90
CA ALA A 88 1.15 -8.85 10.30
C ALA A 88 0.69 -7.94 9.16
N LEU A 89 0.77 -6.61 9.31
CA LEU A 89 0.45 -5.66 8.23
C LEU A 89 1.39 -5.83 7.03
N ILE A 90 2.71 -5.91 7.26
CA ILE A 90 3.71 -6.09 6.21
C ILE A 90 3.48 -7.42 5.47
N ALA A 91 3.15 -8.49 6.19
CA ALA A 91 2.88 -9.81 5.61
C ALA A 91 1.52 -9.93 4.92
N GLY A 92 0.62 -8.95 5.11
CA GLY A 92 -0.76 -9.00 4.61
C GLY A 92 -1.67 -9.94 5.42
N ALA A 93 -1.30 -10.29 6.65
CA ALA A 93 -2.06 -11.17 7.54
C ALA A 93 -3.12 -10.38 8.33
N TRP A 94 -4.10 -9.81 7.63
CA TRP A 94 -5.06 -8.84 8.21
C TRP A 94 -6.01 -9.43 9.26
N ASP A 95 -6.12 -10.76 9.33
CA ASP A 95 -6.91 -11.48 10.33
C ASP A 95 -6.13 -11.85 11.60
N ASP A 96 -4.81 -11.59 11.63
CA ASP A 96 -3.95 -11.91 12.76
C ASP A 96 -4.46 -11.26 14.07
N ALA A 97 -4.39 -12.01 15.17
CA ALA A 97 -4.91 -11.56 16.45
C ALA A 97 -4.20 -10.32 17.01
N SER A 98 -2.93 -10.09 16.64
CA SER A 98 -2.18 -8.89 17.04
C SER A 98 -2.79 -7.59 16.54
N LEU A 99 -3.55 -7.62 15.44
CA LEU A 99 -4.26 -6.44 14.91
C LEU A 99 -5.54 -6.10 15.70
N ARG A 100 -5.84 -6.85 16.76
CA ARG A 100 -6.89 -6.56 17.74
C ARG A 100 -6.35 -6.41 19.16
N ASP A 101 -5.03 -6.59 19.34
CA ASP A 101 -4.39 -6.50 20.65
C ASP A 101 -4.29 -5.05 21.11
N PRO A 102 -4.78 -4.67 22.31
CA PRO A 102 -4.68 -3.30 22.81
C PRO A 102 -3.25 -2.76 22.96
N GLY A 103 -2.24 -3.63 23.01
CA GLY A 103 -0.83 -3.26 23.01
C GLY A 103 -0.28 -2.88 21.64
N ALA A 104 -1.03 -3.08 20.55
CA ALA A 104 -0.69 -2.55 19.24
C ALA A 104 -1.14 -1.08 19.09
N SER A 105 -0.46 -0.34 18.20
CA SER A 105 -0.84 1.06 17.96
C SER A 105 -2.29 1.16 17.46
N PRO A 106 -3.03 2.23 17.80
CA PRO A 106 -4.35 2.47 17.24
C PRO A 106 -4.35 2.47 15.71
N GLU A 107 -3.32 3.04 15.09
CA GLU A 107 -3.16 3.07 13.64
C GLU A 107 -2.95 1.68 13.02
N ASP A 108 -2.13 0.81 13.63
CA ASP A 108 -1.91 -0.55 13.08
C ASP A 108 -3.19 -1.40 13.17
N ARG A 109 -3.92 -1.27 14.29
CA ARG A 109 -5.23 -1.93 14.46
C ARG A 109 -6.25 -1.39 13.46
N ALA A 110 -6.32 -0.08 13.29
CA ALA A 110 -7.25 0.57 12.38
C ALA A 110 -6.95 0.23 10.92
N GLU A 111 -5.67 0.15 10.54
CA GLU A 111 -5.29 -0.31 9.20
C GLU A 111 -5.70 -1.78 9.00
N GLY A 112 -5.47 -2.66 9.98
CA GLY A 112 -5.98 -4.02 9.94
C GLY A 112 -7.50 -4.08 9.73
N ALA A 113 -8.27 -3.27 10.47
CA ALA A 113 -9.71 -3.16 10.33
C ALA A 113 -10.14 -2.70 8.93
N LEU A 114 -9.48 -1.67 8.38
CA LEU A 114 -9.71 -1.20 7.01
C LEU A 114 -9.47 -2.27 5.97
N ARG A 115 -8.38 -3.03 6.08
CA ARG A 115 -8.07 -4.11 5.12
C ARG A 115 -9.08 -5.25 5.16
N ARG A 116 -9.74 -5.47 6.31
CA ARG A 116 -10.88 -6.41 6.45
C ARG A 116 -12.21 -5.81 5.98
N GLY A 117 -12.26 -4.51 5.67
CA GLY A 117 -13.48 -3.79 5.30
C GLY A 117 -14.32 -3.31 6.49
N ASP A 118 -13.79 -3.34 7.72
CA ASP A 118 -14.48 -2.82 8.91
C ASP A 118 -14.16 -1.33 9.12
N HIS A 119 -14.80 -0.50 8.29
CA HIS A 119 -14.63 0.94 8.30
C HIS A 119 -15.14 1.59 9.61
N PRO A 120 -16.26 1.16 10.22
CA PRO A 120 -16.69 1.66 11.53
C PRO A 120 -15.70 1.36 12.66
N GLU A 121 -15.15 0.14 12.73
CA GLU A 121 -14.12 -0.21 13.72
C GLU A 121 -12.88 0.67 13.56
N ALA A 122 -12.40 0.85 12.33
CA ALA A 122 -11.25 1.72 12.04
C ALA A 122 -11.48 3.17 12.54
N LEU A 123 -12.67 3.74 12.30
CA LEU A 123 -13.00 5.08 12.80
C LEU A 123 -13.00 5.17 14.32
N SER A 124 -13.52 4.13 14.99
CA SER A 124 -13.52 4.07 16.46
C SER A 124 -12.10 3.97 17.03
N LEU A 125 -11.23 3.17 16.41
CA LEU A 125 -9.85 2.99 16.85
C LEU A 125 -9.02 4.25 16.69
N LEU A 126 -9.31 5.07 15.68
CA LEU A 126 -8.58 6.31 15.39
C LEU A 126 -9.07 7.50 16.22
N ASP A 127 -10.03 7.35 17.12
CA ASP A 127 -10.55 8.47 17.91
C ASP A 127 -9.42 9.19 18.68
N GLY A 128 -9.40 10.52 18.58
CA GLY A 128 -8.33 11.37 19.12
C GLY A 128 -6.96 11.31 18.41
N ALA A 129 -6.72 10.38 17.48
CA ALA A 129 -5.44 10.27 16.77
C ALA A 129 -5.28 11.35 15.69
N VAL A 130 -4.12 12.02 15.66
CA VAL A 130 -3.84 13.20 14.81
C VAL A 130 -2.58 13.08 13.94
N SER A 131 -1.96 11.90 13.85
CA SER A 131 -0.83 11.64 12.96
C SER A 131 -1.25 11.80 11.47
N VAL A 132 -0.28 11.95 10.57
CA VAL A 132 -0.60 11.99 9.12
C VAL A 132 -1.26 10.68 8.70
N ARG A 133 -0.71 9.55 9.18
CA ARG A 133 -1.25 8.20 8.98
C ARG A 133 -2.67 8.06 9.51
N SER A 134 -2.98 8.52 10.73
CA SER A 134 -4.33 8.43 11.28
C SER A 134 -5.36 9.24 10.47
N ARG A 135 -4.96 10.40 9.94
CA ARG A 135 -5.82 11.21 9.08
C ARG A 135 -6.09 10.53 7.74
N ARG A 136 -5.08 9.93 7.10
CA ARG A 136 -5.26 9.12 5.90
C ARG A 136 -6.22 7.95 6.16
N LEU A 137 -5.94 7.14 7.18
CA LEU A 137 -6.76 5.96 7.50
C LEU A 137 -8.21 6.35 7.79
N ARG A 138 -8.44 7.45 8.52
CA ARG A 138 -9.77 8.01 8.76
C ARG A 138 -10.48 8.39 7.45
N ALA A 139 -9.77 9.02 6.52
CA ALA A 139 -10.35 9.41 5.24
C ALA A 139 -10.67 8.21 4.35
N GLU A 140 -9.83 7.18 4.32
CA GLU A 140 -10.15 5.91 3.64
C GLU A 140 -11.39 5.24 4.25
N ALA A 141 -11.49 5.23 5.59
CA ALA A 141 -12.66 4.69 6.28
C ALA A 141 -13.94 5.45 5.91
N LEU A 142 -13.89 6.78 5.89
CA LEU A 142 -15.02 7.63 5.51
C LEU A 142 -15.37 7.52 4.03
N GLU A 143 -14.38 7.41 3.14
CA GLU A 143 -14.56 7.17 1.70
C GLU A 143 -15.33 5.87 1.46
N GLY A 144 -14.92 4.77 2.09
CA GLY A 144 -15.59 3.47 1.94
C GLY A 144 -17.02 3.44 2.51
N LEU A 145 -17.35 4.34 3.44
CA LEU A 145 -18.71 4.55 3.94
C LEU A 145 -19.54 5.53 3.09
N GLY A 146 -18.97 6.08 2.00
CA GLY A 146 -19.62 7.10 1.16
C GLY A 146 -19.72 8.49 1.80
N ARG A 147 -19.02 8.72 2.93
CA ARG A 147 -19.01 9.99 3.68
C ARG A 147 -17.96 10.95 3.12
N PHE A 148 -18.06 11.24 1.83
CA PHE A 148 -17.03 11.92 1.05
C PHE A 148 -16.63 13.31 1.56
N GLN A 149 -17.60 14.10 2.04
CA GLN A 149 -17.31 15.44 2.58
C GLN A 149 -16.46 15.36 3.86
N GLU A 150 -16.75 14.39 4.73
CA GLU A 150 -16.01 14.18 5.96
C GLU A 150 -14.62 13.58 5.66
N ALA A 151 -14.52 12.71 4.65
CA ALA A 151 -13.25 12.17 4.19
C ALA A 151 -12.32 13.28 3.67
N ASP A 152 -12.83 14.19 2.83
CA ASP A 152 -12.08 15.35 2.33
C ASP A 152 -11.66 16.29 3.48
N ALA A 153 -12.55 16.54 4.44
CA ALA A 153 -12.23 17.35 5.62
C ALA A 153 -11.14 16.71 6.50
N ALA A 154 -11.12 15.38 6.63
CA ALA A 154 -10.14 14.66 7.44
C ALA A 154 -8.70 14.81 6.93
N VAL A 155 -8.51 14.93 5.60
CA VAL A 155 -7.19 15.10 4.97
C VAL A 155 -6.78 16.55 4.74
N GLU A 156 -7.69 17.52 4.92
CA GLU A 156 -7.37 18.94 4.73
C GLU A 156 -6.13 19.40 5.51
N PRO A 157 -5.96 19.06 6.82
CA PRO A 157 -4.77 19.46 7.56
C PRO A 157 -3.46 18.89 6.97
N VAL A 158 -3.53 17.70 6.36
CA VAL A 158 -2.38 17.07 5.69
C VAL A 158 -2.02 17.85 4.43
N VAL A 159 -3.01 18.23 3.63
CA VAL A 159 -2.76 19.01 2.41
C VAL A 159 -2.20 20.39 2.74
N GLU A 160 -2.70 21.05 3.78
CA GLU A 160 -2.13 22.30 4.27
C GLU A 160 -0.67 22.12 4.70
N ALA A 161 -0.35 21.05 5.44
CA ALA A 161 1.01 20.74 5.87
C ALA A 161 1.96 20.52 4.67
N LEU A 162 1.55 19.70 3.69
CA LEU A 162 2.32 19.44 2.47
C LEU A 162 2.49 20.69 1.60
N SER A 163 1.49 21.59 1.54
CA SER A 163 1.62 22.86 0.80
C SER A 163 2.65 23.82 1.41
N ARG A 164 2.92 23.66 2.71
CA ARG A 164 3.91 24.45 3.45
C ARG A 164 5.22 23.70 3.67
N ASN A 165 5.42 22.54 3.04
CA ASN A 165 6.56 21.65 3.25
C ASN A 165 6.84 21.37 4.74
N ARG A 166 5.77 21.09 5.51
CA ARG A 166 5.86 20.75 6.94
C ARG A 166 5.62 19.26 7.13
N PHE A 167 6.71 18.51 7.24
CA PHE A 167 6.74 17.07 7.55
C PHE A 167 8.00 16.77 8.36
N GLU A 168 7.94 15.77 9.24
CA GLU A 168 9.02 15.44 10.17
C GLU A 168 9.83 14.22 9.72
N SER A 169 9.27 13.40 8.83
CA SER A 169 9.84 12.12 8.41
C SER A 169 9.48 11.73 6.98
N ALA A 170 10.17 10.71 6.45
CA ALA A 170 9.78 10.09 5.17
C ALA A 170 8.39 9.43 5.26
N GLU A 171 8.03 8.89 6.43
CA GLU A 171 6.70 8.35 6.71
C GLU A 171 5.63 9.42 6.52
N ASP A 172 5.78 10.61 7.09
CA ASP A 172 4.82 11.72 6.92
C ASP A 172 4.62 12.10 5.46
N VAL A 173 5.70 12.12 4.67
CA VAL A 173 5.62 12.45 3.24
C VAL A 173 4.83 11.39 2.49
N VAL A 174 5.15 10.10 2.71
CA VAL A 174 4.47 8.98 2.04
C VAL A 174 3.00 8.91 2.45
N GLU A 175 2.70 8.96 3.75
CA GLU A 175 1.34 8.99 4.29
C GLU A 175 0.57 10.20 3.77
N GLY A 176 1.25 11.34 3.60
CA GLY A 176 0.70 12.54 3.01
C GLY A 176 0.32 12.37 1.54
N VAL A 177 1.18 11.71 0.74
CA VAL A 177 0.88 11.41 -0.67
C VAL A 177 -0.28 10.43 -0.78
N LEU A 178 -0.33 9.40 0.06
CA LEU A 178 -1.46 8.48 0.10
C LEU A 178 -2.77 9.20 0.49
N ALA A 179 -2.73 10.16 1.42
CA ALA A 179 -3.88 11.02 1.72
C ALA A 179 -4.32 11.89 0.53
N LEU A 180 -3.37 12.40 -0.27
CA LEU A 180 -3.68 13.11 -1.52
C LEU A 180 -4.35 12.20 -2.56
N GLN A 181 -3.94 10.93 -2.65
CA GLN A 181 -4.61 9.96 -3.55
C GLN A 181 -6.07 9.73 -3.15
N VAL A 182 -6.35 9.57 -1.85
CA VAL A 182 -7.72 9.47 -1.32
C VAL A 182 -8.54 10.69 -1.73
N ARG A 183 -7.99 11.90 -1.49
CA ARG A 183 -8.64 13.16 -1.87
C ARG A 183 -8.92 13.25 -3.36
N ALA A 184 -7.96 12.83 -4.18
CA ALA A 184 -8.07 12.93 -5.63
C ALA A 184 -9.17 12.01 -6.19
N ARG A 185 -9.39 10.83 -5.58
CA ARG A 185 -10.54 9.97 -5.88
C ARG A 185 -11.86 10.62 -5.49
N ILE A 186 -11.95 11.12 -4.25
CA ILE A 186 -13.16 11.78 -3.73
C ILE A 186 -13.59 12.97 -4.61
N ARG A 187 -12.63 13.76 -5.09
CA ARG A 187 -12.89 14.96 -5.90
C ARG A 187 -12.98 14.70 -7.40
N ALA A 188 -12.76 13.47 -7.85
CA ALA A 188 -12.61 13.12 -9.26
C ALA A 188 -11.57 14.00 -10.01
N GLN A 189 -10.46 14.32 -9.35
CA GLN A 189 -9.35 15.13 -9.90
C GLN A 189 -7.98 14.41 -9.86
N PRO A 190 -7.87 13.14 -10.29
CA PRO A 190 -6.65 12.33 -10.13
C PRO A 190 -5.45 12.81 -10.95
N ALA A 191 -5.65 13.64 -11.99
CA ALA A 191 -4.57 14.08 -12.87
C ALA A 191 -3.84 15.33 -12.37
N ARG A 192 -4.50 16.19 -11.58
CA ARG A 192 -3.98 17.54 -11.27
C ARG A 192 -2.75 17.50 -10.36
N ASP A 193 -2.77 16.60 -9.38
CA ASP A 193 -1.75 16.55 -8.33
C ASP A 193 -0.71 15.43 -8.55
N TYR A 194 -0.81 14.71 -9.67
CA TYR A 194 -0.01 13.51 -9.93
C TYR A 194 1.50 13.77 -9.94
N GLN A 195 1.95 14.75 -10.74
CA GLN A 195 3.37 15.11 -10.81
C GLN A 195 3.90 15.54 -9.44
N ARG A 196 3.10 16.32 -8.71
CA ARG A 196 3.46 16.76 -7.36
C ARG A 196 3.60 15.60 -6.40
N MET A 197 2.74 14.58 -6.49
CA MET A 197 2.86 13.37 -5.67
C MET A 197 4.15 12.61 -5.99
N LEU A 198 4.52 12.48 -7.28
CA LEU A 198 5.80 11.86 -7.67
C LEU A 198 7.00 12.66 -7.15
N ASP A 199 6.96 13.99 -7.26
CA ASP A 199 8.05 14.85 -6.76
C ASP A 199 8.24 14.70 -5.24
N LEU A 200 7.14 14.59 -4.48
CA LEU A 200 7.16 14.35 -3.03
C LEU A 200 7.74 12.97 -2.68
N LEU A 201 7.37 11.92 -3.42
CA LEU A 201 7.89 10.57 -3.21
C LEU A 201 9.37 10.46 -3.56
N SER A 202 9.78 11.09 -4.67
CA SER A 202 11.21 11.22 -5.03
C SER A 202 11.99 11.96 -3.94
N PHE A 203 11.43 13.03 -3.38
CA PHE A 203 12.04 13.74 -2.26
C PHE A 203 12.17 12.86 -1.00
N ALA A 204 11.14 12.09 -0.65
CA ALA A 204 11.20 11.17 0.49
C ALA A 204 12.30 10.11 0.31
N ARG A 205 12.33 9.48 -0.88
CA ARG A 205 13.30 8.43 -1.26
C ARG A 205 14.73 8.95 -1.31
N ASP A 206 14.97 10.07 -1.99
CA ASP A 206 16.32 10.52 -2.31
C ASP A 206 16.88 11.49 -1.27
N GLY A 207 16.00 12.25 -0.60
CA GLY A 207 16.37 13.38 0.25
C GLY A 207 16.14 13.18 1.76
N VAL A 208 15.20 12.34 2.18
CA VAL A 208 14.85 12.16 3.60
C VAL A 208 15.39 10.85 4.16
N ASP A 209 14.92 9.72 3.62
CA ASP A 209 15.36 8.40 4.06
C ASP A 209 15.38 7.41 2.88
N ARG A 210 16.60 7.10 2.44
CA ARG A 210 16.88 6.20 1.32
C ARG A 210 16.58 4.74 1.61
N LEU A 211 16.40 4.36 2.87
CA LEU A 211 16.06 3.00 3.29
C LEU A 211 14.54 2.85 3.56
N TYR A 212 13.77 3.93 3.46
CA TYR A 212 12.32 3.91 3.63
C TYR A 212 11.62 3.34 2.38
N TYR A 213 11.62 2.01 2.28
CA TYR A 213 11.01 1.28 1.15
C TYR A 213 9.53 1.60 0.87
N PRO A 214 8.67 2.04 1.82
CA PRO A 214 7.30 2.39 1.49
C PRO A 214 7.19 3.57 0.51
N ALA A 215 8.21 4.43 0.40
CA ALA A 215 8.25 5.48 -0.63
C ALA A 215 8.31 4.88 -2.04
N HIS A 216 9.15 3.85 -2.25
CA HIS A 216 9.25 3.13 -3.51
C HIS A 216 7.94 2.42 -3.87
N LEU A 217 7.33 1.74 -2.90
CA LEU A 217 6.06 1.05 -3.13
C LEU A 217 4.92 2.02 -3.48
N ALA A 218 4.87 3.17 -2.80
CA ALA A 218 3.88 4.20 -3.09
C ALA A 218 4.08 4.81 -4.49
N GLU A 219 5.33 5.00 -4.91
CA GLU A 219 5.68 5.51 -6.24
C GLU A 219 5.30 4.51 -7.33
N ALA A 220 5.68 3.24 -7.17
CA ALA A 220 5.32 2.17 -8.09
C ALA A 220 3.79 2.02 -8.22
N ALA A 221 3.05 2.05 -7.11
CA ALA A 221 1.59 2.00 -7.12
C ALA A 221 0.97 3.19 -7.88
N LEU A 222 1.53 4.39 -7.68
CA LEU A 222 1.08 5.60 -8.36
C LEU A 222 1.38 5.56 -9.87
N LEU A 223 2.51 4.99 -10.29
CA LEU A 223 2.87 4.78 -11.70
C LEU A 223 1.95 3.74 -12.38
N LEU A 224 1.61 2.66 -11.67
CA LEU A 224 0.67 1.65 -12.16
C LEU A 224 -0.73 2.21 -12.40
N ASP A 225 -1.22 3.10 -11.54
CA ASP A 225 -2.53 3.76 -11.71
C ASP A 225 -2.61 4.54 -13.05
N LYS A 226 -1.48 5.03 -13.56
CA LYS A 226 -1.39 5.71 -14.86
C LYS A 226 -1.00 4.81 -16.03
N SER A 227 -1.09 3.50 -15.84
CA SER A 227 -0.67 2.50 -16.84
C SER A 227 0.80 2.62 -17.25
N ASN A 228 1.66 3.22 -16.42
CA ASN A 228 3.09 3.31 -16.68
C ASN A 228 3.82 2.10 -16.10
N ARG A 229 3.56 0.92 -16.70
CA ARG A 229 4.03 -0.38 -16.17
C ARG A 229 5.56 -0.52 -16.15
N LYS A 230 6.27 0.13 -17.07
CA LYS A 230 7.72 0.04 -17.17
C LYS A 230 8.39 0.80 -16.03
N GLU A 231 8.04 2.07 -15.85
CA GLU A 231 8.58 2.88 -14.75
C GLU A 231 8.17 2.34 -13.38
N ALA A 232 6.97 1.74 -13.26
CA ALA A 232 6.56 1.09 -12.03
C ALA A 232 7.39 -0.14 -11.65
N ALA A 233 7.98 -0.84 -12.64
CA ALA A 233 8.84 -1.99 -12.38
C ALA A 233 10.28 -1.56 -12.00
N ASP A 234 10.69 -0.37 -12.42
CA ASP A 234 12.04 0.17 -12.19
C ASP A 234 12.16 0.95 -10.86
N ALA A 235 11.02 1.34 -10.25
CA ALA A 235 10.93 2.09 -8.99
C ALA A 235 11.14 1.21 -7.74
#